data_AF-A0A7S2B1X3-F1
#
_entry.id   AF-A0A7S2B1X3-F1
#
_cell.length_a   1.000
_cell.length_b   1.000
_cell.length_c   1.000
_cell.angle_alpha   90.00
_cell.angle_beta   90.00
_cell.angle_gamma   90.00
#
_symmetry.space_group_name_H-M   'P 1'
#
loop_
_entity.id
_entity.type
_entity.pdbx_description
1 polymer ?
#
loop_
_entity_poly.entity_id
_entity_poly.type
_entity_poly.pdbx_seq_one_letter_code
_entity_poly.pdbx_strand_id
1 'polypeptide(L)'
;MDAKLNRHITGLSWVELSHLGIPQVNAALLPQAIIELRSIDNYKAPGDKIVCVLNSCRVVTDILKLTYTGETGMRPLSADDFLPLLIYMIIQANPPRLHSNAEYLAAF
;
A
#
# COMPACT_ATOMS: atom_id res chain seq x y z
N MET A 1 16.65 12.37 -1.53
CA MET A 1 16.32 11.19 -0.70
C MET A 1 15.51 10.16 -1.49
N ASP A 2 14.57 10.60 -2.34
CA ASP A 2 13.73 9.73 -3.19
C ASP A 2 14.50 8.73 -4.06
N ALA A 3 15.56 9.15 -4.77
CA ALA A 3 16.31 8.24 -5.63
C ALA A 3 16.93 7.07 -4.83
N LYS A 4 17.31 7.29 -3.57
CA LYS A 4 17.83 6.23 -2.70
C LYS A 4 16.70 5.28 -2.29
N LEU A 5 15.56 5.83 -1.85
CA LEU A 5 14.40 5.04 -1.45
C LEU A 5 13.85 4.20 -2.63
N ASN A 6 13.74 4.80 -3.81
CA ASN A 6 13.31 4.10 -5.01
C ASN A 6 14.23 2.92 -5.36
N ARG A 7 15.56 3.11 -5.29
CA ARG A 7 16.52 2.01 -5.51
C ARG A 7 16.36 0.89 -4.49
N HIS A 8 16.15 1.24 -3.21
CA HIS A 8 15.91 0.25 -2.16
C HIS A 8 14.64 -0.56 -2.44
N ILE A 9 13.52 0.12 -2.78
CA ILE A 9 12.25 -0.56 -3.10
C ILE A 9 12.41 -1.45 -4.34
N THR A 10 13.08 -0.98 -5.39
CA THR A 10 13.34 -1.79 -6.60
C THR A 10 14.13 -3.06 -6.26
N GLY A 11 15.05 -3.00 -5.29
CA GLY A 11 15.80 -4.17 -4.80
C GLY A 11 14.96 -5.17 -3.99
N LEU A 12 13.72 -4.82 -3.64
CA LEU A 12 12.77 -5.66 -2.91
C LEU A 12 11.68 -6.25 -3.81
N SER A 13 11.79 -6.13 -5.14
CA SER A 13 10.79 -6.64 -6.09
C SER A 13 10.56 -8.16 -6.04
N TRP A 14 11.50 -8.91 -5.43
CA TRP A 14 11.41 -10.35 -5.21
C TRP A 14 10.55 -10.73 -3.99
N VAL A 15 10.11 -9.77 -3.17
CA VAL A 15 9.35 -10.04 -1.95
C VAL A 15 7.95 -10.57 -2.29
N GLU A 16 7.62 -11.73 -1.74
CA GLU A 16 6.30 -12.36 -1.81
C GLU A 16 5.46 -12.11 -0.54
N LEU A 17 4.16 -12.36 -0.61
CA LEU A 17 3.21 -12.21 0.51
C LEU A 17 3.61 -13.06 1.74
N SER A 18 4.13 -14.26 1.51
CA SER A 18 4.55 -15.21 2.53
C SER A 18 5.70 -14.69 3.41
N HIS A 19 6.62 -13.90 2.83
CA HIS A 19 7.74 -13.29 3.56
C HIS A 19 7.28 -12.26 4.60
N LEU A 20 6.07 -11.74 4.45
CA LEU A 20 5.45 -10.77 5.35
C LEU A 20 4.36 -11.41 6.23
N GLY A 21 4.23 -12.75 6.20
CA GLY A 21 3.22 -13.47 7.00
C GLY A 21 1.79 -13.24 6.53
N ILE A 22 1.58 -12.78 5.29
CA ILE A 22 0.26 -12.48 4.75
C ILE A 22 -0.34 -13.77 4.16
N PRO A 23 -1.60 -14.12 4.49
CA PRO A 23 -2.30 -15.22 3.82
C PRO A 23 -2.48 -14.94 2.32
N GLN A 24 -2.89 -15.95 1.55
CA GLN A 24 -3.14 -15.76 0.12
C GLN A 24 -4.30 -14.78 -0.06
N VAL A 25 -4.02 -13.66 -0.74
CA VAL A 25 -5.03 -12.63 -1.05
C VAL A 25 -5.46 -12.74 -2.51
N ASN A 26 -6.63 -12.20 -2.82
CA ASN A 26 -7.11 -12.18 -4.20
C ASN A 26 -6.23 -11.28 -5.09
N ALA A 27 -5.43 -11.92 -5.96
CA ALA A 27 -4.50 -11.25 -6.87
C ALA A 27 -5.17 -10.23 -7.81
N ALA A 28 -6.47 -10.41 -8.13
CA ALA A 28 -7.20 -9.51 -9.02
C ALA A 28 -7.41 -8.10 -8.44
N LEU A 29 -7.30 -7.94 -7.11
CA LEU A 29 -7.50 -6.67 -6.41
C LEU A 29 -6.20 -5.89 -6.19
N LEU A 30 -5.04 -6.56 -6.28
CA LEU A 30 -3.72 -5.94 -6.08
C LEU A 30 -3.44 -4.79 -7.08
N PRO A 31 -3.76 -4.90 -8.38
CA PRO A 31 -3.47 -3.83 -9.33
C PRO A 31 -4.15 -2.50 -8.99
N GLN A 32 -5.35 -2.54 -8.39
CA GLN A 32 -6.08 -1.33 -8.02
C GLN A 32 -5.33 -0.53 -6.94
N ALA A 33 -4.86 -1.20 -5.88
CA ALA A 33 -4.07 -0.55 -4.83
C ALA A 33 -2.75 0.03 -5.38
N ILE A 34 -2.12 -0.70 -6.31
CA ILE A 34 -0.88 -0.27 -6.96
C ILE A 34 -1.09 1.02 -7.78
N ILE A 35 -2.21 1.11 -8.53
CA ILE A 35 -2.54 2.28 -9.34
C ILE A 35 -2.79 3.52 -8.44
N GLU A 36 -3.57 3.36 -7.37
CA GLU A 36 -3.84 4.45 -6.41
C GLU A 36 -2.55 4.97 -5.76
N LEU A 37 -1.65 4.07 -5.34
CA LEU A 37 -0.38 4.48 -4.74
C LEU A 37 0.53 5.22 -5.73
N ARG A 38 0.55 4.79 -7.01
CA ARG A 38 1.35 5.46 -8.05
C ARG A 38 0.78 6.82 -8.45
N SER A 39 -0.53 7.03 -8.29
CA SER A 39 -1.20 8.25 -8.72
C SER A 39 -0.93 9.45 -7.80
N ILE A 40 -0.42 9.23 -6.58
CA ILE A 40 -0.13 10.29 -5.59
C ILE A 40 0.66 11.46 -6.19
N ASP A 41 1.55 11.17 -7.13
CA ASP A 41 2.44 12.16 -7.72
C ASP A 41 1.81 12.99 -8.85
N ASN A 42 0.64 12.57 -9.34
CA ASN A 42 -0.14 13.27 -10.35
C ASN A 42 -0.91 14.48 -9.76
N TYR A 43 -1.13 14.47 -8.45
CA TYR A 43 -1.86 15.53 -7.75
C TYR A 43 -0.91 16.57 -7.19
N LYS A 44 -1.33 17.84 -7.15
CA LYS A 44 -0.53 18.95 -6.62
C LYS A 44 -0.97 19.38 -5.22
N ALA A 45 -2.28 19.38 -4.96
CA ALA A 45 -2.81 19.78 -3.67
C ALA A 45 -2.56 18.69 -2.61
N PRO A 46 -2.22 19.06 -1.36
CA PRO A 46 -2.01 18.09 -0.28
C PRO A 46 -3.28 17.28 0.01
N GLY A 47 -4.46 17.92 -0.04
CA GLY A 47 -5.75 17.23 0.12
C GLY A 47 -5.95 16.09 -0.88
N ASP A 48 -5.70 16.33 -2.17
CA ASP A 48 -5.83 15.31 -3.21
C ASP A 48 -4.83 14.16 -3.02
N LYS A 49 -3.58 14.49 -2.61
CA LYS A 49 -2.56 13.48 -2.29
C LYS A 49 -2.97 12.60 -1.11
N ILE A 50 -3.57 13.17 -0.07
CA ILE A 50 -4.12 12.41 1.07
C ILE A 50 -5.23 11.47 0.59
N VAL A 51 -6.10 11.92 -0.32
CA VAL A 51 -7.16 11.07 -0.88
C VAL A 51 -6.58 9.83 -1.56
N CYS A 52 -5.49 9.94 -2.32
CA CYS A 52 -4.81 8.75 -2.89
C CYS A 52 -4.32 7.77 -1.83
N VAL A 53 -3.74 8.28 -0.74
CA VAL A 53 -3.28 7.44 0.39
C VAL A 53 -4.48 6.75 1.04
N LEU A 54 -5.55 7.48 1.33
CA LEU A 54 -6.77 6.94 1.93
C LEU A 54 -7.45 5.90 1.02
N ASN A 55 -7.51 6.15 -0.29
CA ASN A 55 -8.03 5.19 -1.26
C ASN A 55 -7.20 3.90 -1.27
N SER A 56 -5.88 4.03 -1.26
CA SER A 56 -4.96 2.88 -1.19
C SER A 56 -5.21 2.07 0.09
N CYS A 57 -5.32 2.74 1.24
CA CYS A 57 -5.65 2.10 2.52
C CYS A 57 -7.03 1.42 2.51
N ARG A 58 -8.02 2.03 1.85
CA ARG A 58 -9.36 1.44 1.71
C ARG A 58 -9.31 0.17 0.88
N VAL A 59 -8.61 0.16 -0.25
CA VAL A 59 -8.44 -1.04 -1.09
C VAL A 59 -7.73 -2.15 -0.30
N VAL A 60 -6.64 -1.84 0.42
CA VAL A 60 -5.95 -2.80 1.29
C VAL A 60 -6.91 -3.39 2.34
N THR A 61 -7.70 -2.55 2.99
CA THR A 61 -8.69 -2.97 3.99
C THR A 61 -9.75 -3.88 3.39
N ASP A 62 -10.26 -3.55 2.20
CA ASP A 62 -11.30 -4.33 1.54
C ASP A 62 -10.77 -5.69 1.06
N ILE A 63 -9.52 -5.76 0.61
CA ILE A 63 -8.83 -7.03 0.32
C ILE A 63 -8.77 -7.90 1.58
N LEU A 64 -8.33 -7.35 2.71
CA LEU A 64 -8.20 -8.11 3.96
C LEU A 64 -9.55 -8.59 4.49
N LYS A 65 -10.59 -7.75 4.40
CA LYS A 65 -11.96 -8.18 4.75
C LYS A 65 -12.37 -9.39 3.93
N LEU A 66 -12.14 -9.39 2.62
CA LEU A 66 -12.49 -10.53 1.76
C LEU A 66 -11.68 -11.80 2.09
N THR A 67 -10.40 -11.65 2.43
CA THR A 67 -9.54 -12.78 2.81
C THR A 67 -9.97 -13.40 4.14
N TYR A 68 -10.16 -12.58 5.18
CA TYR A 68 -10.49 -13.09 6.52
C TYR A 68 -11.97 -13.42 6.74
N THR A 69 -12.89 -12.87 5.94
CA THR A 69 -14.32 -13.28 6.01
C THR A 69 -14.53 -14.72 5.53
N GLY A 70 -13.63 -15.26 4.70
CA GLY A 70 -13.65 -16.67 4.28
C GLY A 70 -13.03 -17.64 5.28
N GLU A 71 -12.18 -17.16 6.19
CA GLU A 71 -11.39 -17.96 7.13
C GLU A 71 -11.86 -17.72 8.57
N THR A 72 -12.89 -18.46 8.99
CA THR A 72 -13.29 -18.72 10.39
C THR A 72 -13.16 -17.55 11.38
N GLY A 73 -14.26 -16.81 11.54
CA GLY A 73 -14.51 -15.95 12.70
C GLY A 73 -14.24 -14.46 12.46
N MET A 74 -15.30 -13.65 12.57
CA MET A 74 -15.23 -12.19 12.51
C MET A 74 -14.43 -11.63 13.69
N ARG A 75 -13.10 -11.66 13.60
CA ARG A 75 -12.27 -10.76 14.39
C ARG A 75 -12.13 -9.43 13.65
N PRO A 76 -12.18 -8.28 14.33
CA PRO A 76 -11.84 -7.01 13.71
C PRO A 76 -10.44 -7.05 13.11
N LEU A 77 -10.25 -6.41 11.96
CA LEU A 77 -8.92 -6.21 11.39
C LEU A 77 -8.08 -5.36 12.34
N SER A 78 -6.84 -5.80 12.55
CA SER A 78 -5.84 -5.13 13.35
C SER A 78 -4.76 -4.48 12.47
N ALA A 79 -3.90 -3.67 13.08
CA ALA A 79 -2.75 -3.10 12.40
C ALA A 79 -1.78 -4.19 11.90
N ASP A 80 -1.70 -5.33 12.61
CA ASP A 80 -0.85 -6.47 12.24
C ASP A 80 -1.37 -7.20 10.99
N ASP A 81 -2.68 -7.09 10.69
CA ASP A 81 -3.25 -7.59 9.44
C ASP A 81 -3.02 -6.60 8.29
N PHE A 82 -3.11 -5.30 8.60
CA PHE A 82 -3.09 -4.21 7.62
C PHE A 82 -1.69 -3.84 7.12
N LEU A 83 -0.77 -3.58 8.05
CA LEU A 83 0.54 -3.00 7.76
C LEU A 83 1.38 -3.89 6.83
N PRO A 84 1.44 -5.23 7.01
CA PRO A 84 2.19 -6.09 6.11
C PRO A 84 1.70 -6.00 4.66
N LEU A 85 0.37 -6.00 4.44
CA LEU A 85 -0.19 -5.88 3.09
C LEU A 85 0.07 -4.48 2.51
N LEU A 86 -0.02 -3.41 3.30
CA LEU A 86 0.34 -2.07 2.83
C LEU A 86 1.82 -1.98 2.42
N ILE A 87 2.74 -2.55 3.22
CA ILE A 87 4.17 -2.60 2.89
C ILE A 87 4.38 -3.34 1.57
N TYR A 88 3.77 -4.52 1.42
CA TYR A 88 3.83 -5.28 0.17
C TYR A 88 3.35 -4.44 -1.03
N MET A 89 2.21 -3.74 -0.89
CA MET A 89 1.68 -2.89 -1.96
C MET A 89 2.62 -1.73 -2.31
N ILE A 90 3.25 -1.09 -1.32
CA ILE A 90 4.23 -0.02 -1.55
C ILE A 90 5.45 -0.58 -2.29
N ILE A 91 5.90 -1.79 -1.95
CA ILE A 91 7.01 -2.45 -2.66
C ILE A 91 6.65 -2.67 -4.13
N GLN A 92 5.49 -3.27 -4.39
CA GLN A 92 5.03 -3.56 -5.76
C GLN A 92 4.70 -2.30 -6.57
N ALA A 93 4.15 -1.27 -5.91
CA ALA A 93 3.83 -0.01 -6.54
C ALA A 93 5.08 0.83 -6.83
N ASN A 94 6.06 0.84 -5.93
CA ASN A 94 7.21 1.74 -5.95
C ASN A 94 6.82 3.19 -6.32
N PRO A 95 6.01 3.88 -5.49
CA PRO A 95 5.43 5.16 -5.85
C PRO A 95 6.50 6.22 -6.19
N PRO A 96 6.33 6.99 -7.27
CA PRO A 96 7.27 8.03 -7.64
C PRO A 96 7.35 9.10 -6.55
N ARG A 97 8.57 9.54 -6.25
CA ARG A 97 8.85 10.60 -5.27
C ARG A 97 8.21 10.34 -3.89
N LEU A 98 8.13 9.09 -3.45
CA LEU A 98 7.44 8.69 -2.21
C LEU A 98 7.88 9.49 -0.98
N HIS A 99 9.19 9.70 -0.80
CA HIS A 99 9.71 10.45 0.36
C HIS A 99 9.29 11.91 0.28
N SER A 100 9.48 12.55 -0.88
CA SER A 100 9.07 13.95 -1.07
C SER A 100 7.56 14.14 -0.92
N ASN A 101 6.75 13.19 -1.41
CA ASN A 101 5.29 13.22 -1.25
C ASN A 101 4.88 13.11 0.23
N ALA A 102 5.53 12.23 1.00
CA ALA A 102 5.25 12.10 2.44
C ALA A 102 5.65 13.36 3.22
N GLU A 103 6.84 13.91 2.97
CA GLU A 103 7.30 15.16 3.61
C GLU A 103 6.39 16.34 3.26
N TYR A 104 5.96 16.45 2.00
CA TYR A 104 5.03 17.48 1.57
C TYR A 104 3.70 17.38 2.31
N LEU A 105 3.14 16.17 2.45
CA LEU A 105 1.90 15.95 3.21
C LEU A 105 2.06 16.21 4.71
N ALA A 106 3.25 16.02 5.27
CA ALA A 106 3.50 16.30 6.69
C ALA A 106 3.65 17.81 6.96
N ALA A 107 4.08 18.59 5.96
CA ALA A 107 4.36 20.01 6.10
C ALA A 107 3.14 20.93 5.83
N PHE A 108 2.12 20.45 5.13
CA PHE A 108 0.96 21.22 4.66
C PHE A 108 -0.36 20.50 4.91
#